data_AF-A0A8J7NHZ5-F1
#
_entry.id   AF-A0A8J7NHZ5-F1
#
_cell.length_a   1.000
_cell.length_b   1.000
_cell.length_c   1.000
_cell.angle_alpha   90.00
_cell.angle_beta   90.00
_cell.angle_gamma   90.00
#
_symmetry.space_group_name_H-M   'P 1'
#
loop_
_entity.id
_entity.type
_entity.pdbx_description
1 polymer ?
#
loop_
_entity_poly.entity_id
_entity_poly.type
_entity_poly.pdbx_seq_one_letter_code
_entity_poly.pdbx_strand_id
1 'polypeptide(L)'
;VDIPQVVLLTNVDASCQLVGKDLKKVYRSRYIKQQIERFSQILGIPINRILPVKNYSKKTSLNDDIDVLALTALLQILRFANGHLVNLKQMEYKK
;
A
#
# COMPACT_ATOMS: atom_id res chain seq x y z
N VAL A 1 0.26 -9.05 21.70
CA VAL A 1 -0.60 -8.99 20.50
C VAL A 1 0.08 -8.05 19.52
N ASP A 2 0.49 -8.54 18.36
CA ASP A 2 1.15 -7.73 17.34
C ASP A 2 0.10 -7.07 16.43
N ILE A 3 0.18 -5.76 16.22
CA ILE A 3 -0.79 -4.98 15.46
C ILE A 3 -0.38 -5.00 13.98
N PRO A 4 -1.28 -5.31 13.03
CA PRO A 4 -0.93 -5.27 11.61
C PRO A 4 -0.47 -3.88 11.17
N GLN A 5 0.75 -3.80 10.64
CA GLN A 5 1.31 -2.57 10.06
C GLN A 5 1.26 -2.61 8.54
N VAL A 6 0.80 -1.50 7.93
CA VAL A 6 0.75 -1.29 6.48
C VAL A 6 1.42 0.04 6.17
N VAL A 7 2.24 0.09 5.13
CA VAL A 7 2.96 1.28 4.69
C VAL A 7 2.35 1.78 3.37
N LEU A 8 2.05 3.06 3.30
CA LEU A 8 1.68 3.73 2.06
C LEU A 8 2.90 4.42 1.48
N LEU A 9 3.43 3.91 0.36
CA LEU A 9 4.52 4.54 -0.37
C LEU A 9 3.91 5.62 -1.28
N THR A 10 4.01 6.87 -0.84
CA THR A 10 3.38 8.02 -1.52
C THR A 10 4.29 8.68 -2.56
N ASN A 11 3.73 9.61 -3.35
CA ASN A 11 4.46 10.43 -4.33
C ASN A 11 5.23 9.60 -5.39
N VAL A 12 4.67 8.45 -5.77
CA VAL A 12 5.25 7.52 -6.76
C VAL A 12 5.31 8.11 -8.17
N ASP A 13 4.43 9.06 -8.48
CA ASP A 13 4.39 9.77 -9.76
C ASP A 13 5.46 10.86 -9.89
N ALA A 14 5.79 11.52 -8.78
CA ALA A 14 6.84 12.54 -8.75
C ALA A 14 8.24 11.92 -8.72
N SER A 15 8.40 10.78 -8.04
CA SER A 15 9.70 10.10 -7.87
C SER A 15 10.10 9.22 -9.06
N CYS A 16 9.15 8.81 -9.90
CA CYS A 16 9.41 7.95 -11.05
C CYS A 16 8.78 8.51 -12.32
N GLN A 17 9.60 8.98 -13.26
CA GLN A 17 9.12 9.57 -14.52
C GLN A 17 8.21 8.62 -15.32
N LEU A 18 8.49 7.31 -15.30
CA LEU A 18 7.66 6.29 -15.96
C LEU A 18 6.23 6.28 -15.39
N VAL A 19 6.11 6.36 -14.07
CA VAL A 19 4.84 6.32 -13.34
C VAL A 19 4.13 7.67 -13.41
N GLY A 20 4.89 8.78 -13.41
CA GLY A 20 4.35 10.11 -13.64
C GLY A 20 3.71 10.27 -15.02
N LYS A 21 4.25 9.59 -16.05
CA LYS A 21 3.65 9.54 -17.40
C LYS A 21 2.45 8.60 -17.48
N ASP A 22 2.51 7.46 -16.80
CA ASP A 22 1.44 6.45 -16.79
C ASP A 22 1.39 5.74 -15.43
N LEU A 23 0.40 6.12 -14.63
CA LEU A 23 0.25 5.61 -13.26
C LEU A 23 -0.01 4.10 -13.23
N LYS A 24 -0.54 3.51 -14.30
CA LYS A 24 -0.77 2.05 -14.43
C LYS A 24 0.54 1.27 -14.42
N LYS A 25 1.68 1.92 -14.65
CA LYS A 25 3.01 1.31 -14.59
C LYS A 25 3.59 1.27 -13.19
N VAL A 26 2.88 1.71 -12.15
CA VAL A 26 3.38 1.74 -10.77
C VAL A 26 3.94 0.40 -10.30
N TYR A 27 3.22 -0.70 -10.54
CA TYR A 27 3.67 -2.06 -10.18
C TYR A 27 4.63 -2.70 -11.19
N ARG A 28 4.83 -2.08 -12.37
CA ARG A 28 5.77 -2.53 -13.41
C ARG A 28 7.10 -1.77 -13.36
N SER A 29 7.16 -0.68 -12.61
CA SER A 29 8.34 0.17 -12.50
C SER A 29 9.41 -0.51 -11.63
N ARG A 30 10.58 -0.74 -12.22
CA ARG A 30 11.76 -1.25 -11.49
C ARG A 30 12.15 -0.33 -10.33
N TYR A 31 12.05 0.99 -10.53
CA TYR A 31 12.37 1.97 -9.48
C TYR A 31 11.43 1.82 -8.28
N ILE A 32 10.11 1.73 -8.52
CA ILE A 32 9.13 1.57 -7.44
C ILE A 32 9.35 0.26 -6.69
N LYS A 33 9.61 -0.84 -7.42
CA LYS A 33 9.96 -2.13 -6.81
C LYS A 33 11.17 -2.01 -5.88
N GLN A 34 12.24 -1.36 -6.32
CA GLN A 34 13.44 -1.14 -5.50
C GLN A 34 13.15 -0.28 -4.26
N GLN A 35 12.29 0.74 -4.36
CA GLN A 35 11.88 1.51 -3.18
C GLN A 35 11.10 0.64 -2.19
N ILE A 36 10.16 -0.18 -2.67
CA ILE A 36 9.41 -1.12 -1.84
C ILE A 36 10.36 -2.09 -1.10
N GLU A 37 11.30 -2.70 -1.82
CA GLU A 37 12.31 -3.59 -1.24
C GLU A 37 13.17 -2.88 -0.18
N ARG A 38 13.60 -1.64 -0.47
CA ARG A 38 14.36 -0.81 0.47
C ARG A 38 13.57 -0.49 1.73
N PHE A 39 12.32 -0.05 1.61
CA PHE A 39 11.48 0.25 2.77
C PHE A 39 11.15 -1.01 3.57
N SER A 40 11.01 -2.15 2.91
CA SER A 40 10.85 -3.45 3.58
C SER A 40 12.03 -3.77 4.48
N GLN A 41 13.26 -3.59 3.98
CA GLN A 41 14.48 -3.78 4.76
C GLN A 41 14.62 -2.78 5.91
N ILE A 42 14.32 -1.50 5.68
CA ILE A 42 14.45 -0.45 6.70
C ILE A 42 13.44 -0.62 7.82
N LEU A 43 12.20 -0.95 7.50
CA LEU A 43 11.10 -0.99 8.46
C LEU A 43 10.86 -2.40 9.05
N GLY A 44 11.51 -3.43 8.52
CA GLY A 44 11.24 -4.82 8.90
C GLY A 44 9.85 -5.31 8.49
N ILE A 45 9.18 -4.61 7.58
CA ILE A 45 7.81 -4.89 7.15
C ILE A 45 7.85 -5.70 5.84
N PRO A 46 7.08 -6.79 5.71
CA PRO A 46 7.00 -7.55 4.47
C PRO A 46 6.59 -6.69 3.26
N ILE A 47 7.20 -6.95 2.10
CA ILE A 47 6.93 -6.23 0.83
C ILE A 47 5.44 -6.16 0.49
N ASN A 48 4.67 -7.22 0.75
CA ASN A 48 3.23 -7.26 0.48
C ASN A 48 2.38 -6.33 1.35
N ARG A 49 2.98 -5.66 2.36
CA ARG A 49 2.32 -4.64 3.19
C ARG A 49 2.77 -3.21 2.85
N ILE A 50 3.54 -3.03 1.79
CA ILE A 50 3.98 -1.71 1.31
C ILE A 50 3.24 -1.42 0.00
N LEU A 51 2.33 -0.46 0.05
CA LEU A 51 1.37 -0.18 -1.01
C LEU A 51 1.71 1.15 -1.68
N PRO A 52 2.11 1.15 -2.96
CA PRO A 52 2.37 2.38 -3.69
C PRO A 52 1.05 3.11 -4.00
N VAL A 53 1.00 4.39 -3.68
CA VAL A 53 -0.16 5.26 -3.90
C VAL A 53 0.27 6.62 -4.46
N LYS A 54 -0.66 7.26 -5.18
CA LYS A 54 -0.55 8.68 -5.55
C LYS A 54 -1.51 9.49 -4.68
N ASN A 55 -1.02 10.59 -4.12
CA ASN A 55 -1.83 11.48 -3.31
C ASN A 55 -2.63 12.45 -4.19
N TYR A 56 -3.84 12.79 -3.76
CA TYR A 56 -4.58 13.96 -4.25
C TYR A 56 -4.01 15.22 -3.62
N SER A 57 -3.00 15.82 -4.24
CA SER A 57 -2.37 17.05 -3.73
C SER A 57 -2.74 18.30 -4.53
N LYS A 58 -3.09 18.15 -5.82
CA LYS A 58 -3.34 19.27 -6.75
C LYS A 58 -4.55 19.10 -7.66
N LYS A 59 -5.26 17.96 -7.56
CA LYS A 59 -6.44 17.67 -8.38
C LYS A 59 -7.70 17.93 -7.56
N THR A 60 -8.64 18.68 -8.12
CA THR A 60 -9.96 18.95 -7.55
C THR A 60 -11.03 17.97 -8.05
N SER A 61 -10.76 17.23 -9.12
CA SER A 61 -11.63 16.18 -9.65
C SER A 61 -11.07 14.78 -9.44
N LEU A 62 -11.99 13.80 -9.35
CA LEU A 62 -11.67 12.38 -9.29
C LEU A 62 -10.91 11.91 -10.52
N ASN A 63 -10.13 10.85 -10.34
CA ASN A 63 -9.32 10.25 -11.38
C ASN A 63 -9.17 8.76 -11.11
N ASP A 64 -9.76 7.95 -11.99
CA ASP A 64 -9.86 6.50 -11.83
C ASP A 64 -8.52 5.81 -11.53
N ASP A 65 -7.43 6.21 -12.19
CA ASP A 65 -6.12 5.60 -11.96
C ASP A 65 -5.59 5.88 -10.54
N ILE A 66 -5.86 7.06 -9.98
CA ILE A 66 -5.51 7.41 -8.59
C ILE A 66 -6.45 6.69 -7.63
N ASP A 67 -7.75 6.73 -7.93
CA ASP A 67 -8.79 6.13 -7.10
C ASP A 67 -8.61 4.63 -6.95
N VAL A 68 -8.27 3.93 -8.04
CA VAL A 68 -7.96 2.49 -7.99
C VAL A 68 -6.81 2.21 -7.03
N LEU A 69 -5.74 3.01 -7.02
CA LEU A 69 -4.63 2.80 -6.07
C LEU A 69 -5.04 3.10 -4.62
N ALA A 70 -5.76 4.20 -4.38
CA ALA A 70 -6.21 4.59 -3.04
C ALA A 70 -7.21 3.58 -2.46
N LEU A 71 -8.22 3.18 -3.25
CA LEU A 71 -9.23 2.21 -2.85
C LEU A 71 -8.64 0.80 -2.68
N THR A 72 -7.70 0.41 -3.53
CA THR A 72 -6.96 -0.86 -3.34
C THR A 72 -6.18 -0.82 -2.04
N ALA A 73 -5.50 0.29 -1.72
CA ALA A 73 -4.76 0.42 -0.47
C ALA A 73 -5.68 0.33 0.75
N LEU A 74 -6.82 1.04 0.73
CA LEU A 74 -7.83 0.97 1.78
C LEU A 74 -8.38 -0.46 1.95
N LEU A 75 -8.69 -1.14 0.84
CA LEU A 75 -9.18 -2.52 0.88
C LEU A 75 -8.15 -3.47 1.51
N GLN A 76 -6.86 -3.31 1.23
CA GLN A 76 -5.82 -4.13 1.86
C GLN A 76 -5.71 -3.86 3.36
N ILE A 77 -5.78 -2.59 3.79
CA ILE A 77 -5.79 -2.23 5.21
C ILE A 77 -6.97 -2.90 5.93
N LEU A 78 -8.17 -2.82 5.35
CA LEU A 78 -9.36 -3.47 5.92
C LEU A 78 -9.22 -5.00 5.99
N ARG A 79 -8.61 -5.62 4.97
CA ARG A 79 -8.32 -7.07 4.98
C ARG A 79 -7.36 -7.46 6.10
N PHE A 80 -6.29 -6.69 6.32
CA PHE A 80 -5.36 -6.95 7.41
C PHE A 80 -6.02 -6.77 8.78
N ALA A 81 -6.83 -5.72 8.96
CA ALA A 81 -7.58 -5.48 10.19
C ALA A 81 -8.57 -6.63 10.47
N ASN A 82 -9.36 -7.03 9.48
CA ASN A 82 -10.32 -8.13 9.64
C ASN A 82 -9.62 -9.46 9.95
N GLY A 83 -8.53 -9.78 9.25
CA GLY A 83 -7.74 -10.99 9.51
C GLY A 83 -7.21 -11.02 10.95
N HIS A 84 -6.76 -9.87 11.47
CA HIS A 84 -6.32 -9.77 12.86
C HIS A 84 -7.45 -10.02 13.87
N LEU A 85 -8.62 -9.40 13.65
CA LEU A 85 -9.78 -9.59 14.53
C LEU A 85 -10.29 -11.04 14.53
N VAL A 86 -10.31 -11.71 13.37
CA VAL A 86 -10.67 -13.13 13.26
C VAL A 86 -9.70 -14.01 14.04
N ASN A 87 -8.39 -13.76 13.92
CA ASN A 87 -7.37 -14.51 14.66
C ASN A 87 -7.50 -14.31 16.17
N LEU A 88 -7.78 -13.09 16.63
CA LEU A 88 -8.02 -12.82 18.05
C LEU A 88 -9.21 -13.64 18.59
N LYS A 89 -10.36 -13.60 17.89
CA LYS A 89 -11.54 -14.38 18.28
C LYS A 89 -11.24 -15.88 18.36
N GLN A 90 -10.53 -16.43 17.37
CA GLN A 90 -10.17 -17.85 17.38
C GLN A 90 -9.28 -18.25 18.56
N MET A 91 -8.40 -17.37 19.01
CA MET A 91 -7.58 -17.62 20.20
C MET A 91 -8.39 -17.59 21.50
N GLU A 92 -9.47 -16.81 21.55
CA GLU A 92 -10.41 -16.81 22.69
C GLU A 92 -11.20 -18.12 22.76
N TYR A 93 -11.65 -18.68 21.63
CA TYR A 93 -12.38 -19.96 21.60
C TYR A 93 -11.51 -21.20 21.88
N LYS A 94 -10.18 -21.08 21.77
CA LYS A 94 -9.23 -22.18 22.04
C LYS A 94 -8.67 -22.17 23.46
N LYS A 95 -9.04 -21.17 24.27
CA LYS A 95 -8.77 -21.13 25.70
C LYS A 95 -9.92 -21.74 26.48
#